data_AF-A0A3B9EGZ3-F1
#
_entry.id   AF-A0A3B9EGZ3-F1
#
_cell.length_a   1.000
_cell.length_b   1.000
_cell.length_c   1.000
_cell.angle_alpha   90.00
_cell.angle_beta   90.00
_cell.angle_gamma   90.00
#
_symmetry.space_group_name_H-M   'P 1'
#
loop_
_entity.id
_entity.type
_entity.pdbx_description
1 polymer ?
#
loop_
_entity_poly.entity_id
_entity_poly.type
_entity_poly.pdbx_seq_one_letter_code
_entity_poly.pdbx_strand_id
1 'polypeptide(L)'
;MTTTTLTPHQARARADYLNITLWTFQGWIAMFFIAAGYAKLTESMENLIVLMQWPAMTGEAFVRGLGVAEIVLAVMVLTPLVSWRFGRPLLLTAAAGLLALETIALGVHAFGLDLGLSLTNVFLIAITAPVLWLRRR
;
A
#
# COMPACT_ATOMS: atom_id res chain seq x y z
N MET A 1 -28.23 -5.58 24.53
CA MET A 1 -26.83 -5.62 24.07
C MET A 1 -26.04 -6.50 25.02
N THR A 2 -25.62 -7.68 24.61
CA THR A 2 -24.70 -8.52 25.38
C THR A 2 -23.29 -8.02 25.13
N THR A 3 -22.78 -7.19 26.03
CA THR A 3 -21.35 -6.86 26.10
C THR A 3 -20.62 -8.11 26.57
N THR A 4 -20.17 -8.95 25.62
CA THR A 4 -19.28 -10.07 25.96
C THR A 4 -17.95 -9.49 26.40
N THR A 5 -17.69 -9.49 27.71
CA THR A 5 -16.39 -9.14 28.26
C THR A 5 -15.41 -10.27 27.95
N LEU A 6 -14.44 -10.00 27.08
CA LEU A 6 -13.35 -10.95 26.84
C LEU A 6 -12.56 -11.13 28.14
N THR A 7 -12.19 -12.35 28.45
CA THR A 7 -11.17 -12.60 29.49
C THR A 7 -9.86 -11.92 29.10
N PRO A 8 -8.98 -11.57 30.05
CA PRO A 8 -7.68 -10.97 29.75
C PRO A 8 -6.85 -11.78 28.73
N HIS A 9 -6.94 -13.11 28.79
CA HIS A 9 -6.28 -14.00 27.83
C HIS A 9 -6.82 -13.84 26.41
N GLN A 10 -8.15 -13.86 26.23
CA GLN A 10 -8.79 -13.67 24.92
C GLN A 10 -8.51 -12.28 24.33
N ALA A 11 -8.50 -11.24 25.16
CA ALA A 11 -8.20 -9.88 24.74
C ALA A 11 -6.76 -9.76 24.20
N ARG A 12 -5.78 -10.36 24.88
CA ARG A 12 -4.38 -10.41 24.42
C ARG A 12 -4.24 -11.17 23.11
N ALA A 13 -4.77 -12.40 23.03
CA ALA A 13 -4.70 -13.21 21.82
C ALA A 13 -5.29 -12.48 20.60
N ARG A 14 -6.44 -11.81 20.78
CA ARG A 14 -7.05 -10.98 19.73
C ARG A 14 -6.13 -9.83 19.28
N ALA A 15 -5.46 -9.15 20.22
CA ALA A 15 -4.53 -8.08 19.90
C ALA A 15 -3.29 -8.61 19.16
N ASP A 16 -2.78 -9.79 19.54
CA ASP A 16 -1.64 -10.42 18.89
C ASP A 16 -1.97 -10.82 17.45
N TYR A 17 -3.11 -11.48 17.21
CA TYR A 17 -3.55 -11.84 15.86
C TYR A 17 -3.78 -10.62 14.97
N LEU A 18 -4.36 -9.54 15.53
CA LEU A 18 -4.53 -8.30 14.80
C LEU A 18 -3.17 -7.69 14.44
N ASN A 19 -2.22 -7.63 15.39
CA ASN A 19 -0.90 -7.07 15.14
C ASN A 19 -0.13 -7.87 14.09
N ILE A 20 -0.16 -9.20 14.16
CA ILE A 20 0.47 -10.07 13.17
C ILE A 20 -0.14 -9.83 11.78
N THR A 21 -1.47 -9.83 11.67
CA THR A 21 -2.17 -9.55 10.40
C THR A 21 -1.75 -8.20 9.82
N LEU A 22 -1.75 -7.14 10.63
CA LEU A 22 -1.39 -5.81 10.17
C LEU A 22 0.10 -5.69 9.81
N TRP A 23 0.98 -6.42 10.48
CA TRP A 23 2.39 -6.50 10.08
C TRP A 23 2.58 -7.23 8.75
N THR A 24 1.85 -8.33 8.54
CA THR A 24 1.85 -9.04 7.25
C THR A 24 1.37 -8.13 6.12
N PHE A 25 0.26 -7.40 6.32
CA PHE A 25 -0.23 -6.45 5.32
C PHE A 25 0.78 -5.34 5.03
N GLN A 26 1.35 -4.71 6.07
CA GLN A 26 2.38 -3.68 5.88
C GLN A 26 3.61 -4.22 5.13
N GLY A 27 4.05 -5.45 5.42
CA GLY A 27 5.16 -6.09 4.71
C GLY A 27 4.84 -6.32 3.23
N TRP A 28 3.63 -6.78 2.91
CA TRP A 28 3.19 -6.98 1.52
C TRP A 28 3.06 -5.65 0.78
N ILE A 29 2.43 -4.64 1.39
CA ILE A 29 2.34 -3.28 0.85
C ILE A 29 3.73 -2.76 0.52
N ALA A 30 4.67 -2.85 1.47
CA ALA A 30 6.04 -2.40 1.25
C ALA A 30 6.72 -3.14 0.09
N MET A 31 6.59 -4.48 0.04
CA MET A 31 7.16 -5.30 -1.04
C MET A 31 6.59 -4.89 -2.41
N PHE A 32 5.28 -4.80 -2.56
CA PHE A 32 4.63 -4.47 -3.83
C PHE A 32 4.98 -3.06 -4.30
N PHE A 33 4.96 -2.06 -3.42
CA PHE A 33 5.26 -0.68 -3.81
C PHE A 33 6.74 -0.39 -4.01
N ILE A 34 7.63 -1.10 -3.30
CA ILE A 34 9.06 -1.07 -3.63
C ILE A 34 9.29 -1.66 -5.02
N ALA A 35 8.69 -2.82 -5.33
CA ALA A 35 8.83 -3.45 -6.64
C ALA A 35 8.22 -2.61 -7.77
N ALA A 36 7.02 -2.07 -7.57
CA ALA A 36 6.34 -1.23 -8.54
C ALA A 36 7.11 0.08 -8.80
N GLY A 37 7.60 0.72 -7.74
CA GLY A 37 8.39 1.93 -7.86
C GLY A 37 9.76 1.64 -8.49
N TYR A 38 10.41 0.54 -8.11
CA TYR A 38 11.67 0.11 -8.73
C TYR A 38 11.51 -0.11 -10.23
N ALA A 39 10.49 -0.86 -10.65
CA ALA A 39 10.19 -1.06 -12.07
C ALA A 39 10.00 0.28 -12.79
N LYS A 40 9.26 1.23 -12.20
CA LYS A 40 9.10 2.57 -12.76
C LYS A 40 10.39 3.38 -12.82
N LEU A 41 11.41 3.06 -12.03
CA LEU A 41 12.71 3.74 -12.07
C LEU A 41 13.72 3.08 -13.02
N THR A 42 13.64 1.77 -13.24
CA THR A 42 14.69 1.03 -13.95
C THR A 42 14.28 0.49 -15.30
N GLU A 43 12.99 0.21 -15.52
CA GLU A 43 12.53 -0.32 -16.81
C GLU A 43 12.55 0.76 -17.90
N SER A 44 12.70 0.32 -19.15
CA SER A 44 12.60 1.23 -20.30
C SER A 44 11.18 1.77 -20.41
N MET A 45 11.05 2.99 -20.91
CA MET A 45 9.75 3.64 -21.09
C MET A 45 8.89 2.85 -22.10
N GLU A 46 9.51 2.28 -23.14
CA GLU A 46 8.85 1.36 -24.07
C GLU A 46 8.25 0.14 -23.35
N ASN A 47 9.01 -0.51 -22.48
CA ASN A 47 8.53 -1.68 -21.73
C ASN A 47 7.38 -1.29 -20.78
N LEU A 48 7.49 -0.16 -20.08
CA LEU A 48 6.43 0.34 -19.19
C LEU A 48 5.14 0.67 -19.94
N ILE A 49 5.24 1.20 -21.17
CA ILE A 49 4.07 1.43 -22.03
C ILE A 49 3.42 0.10 -22.38
N VAL A 50 4.19 -0.90 -22.79
CA VAL A 50 3.66 -2.23 -23.12
C VAL A 50 2.97 -2.86 -21.90
N LEU A 51 3.60 -2.79 -20.73
CA LEU A 51 3.11 -3.43 -19.51
C LEU A 51 1.91 -2.73 -18.86
N MET A 52 1.81 -1.40 -18.94
CA MET A 52 0.83 -0.64 -18.15
C MET A 52 -0.04 0.31 -18.97
N GLN A 53 0.30 0.56 -20.24
CA GLN A 53 -0.41 1.41 -21.21
C GLN A 53 -0.49 2.91 -20.86
N TRP A 54 -0.94 3.26 -19.65
CA TRP A 54 -1.03 4.64 -19.15
C TRP A 54 0.26 5.47 -19.27
N PRO A 55 1.48 4.90 -19.19
CA PRO A 55 2.69 5.70 -19.31
C PRO A 55 2.83 6.39 -20.69
N ALA A 56 2.13 5.90 -21.72
CA ALA A 56 2.09 6.53 -23.04
C ALA A 56 1.37 7.89 -23.05
N MET A 57 0.56 8.15 -22.02
CA MET A 57 -0.29 9.35 -21.90
C MET A 57 0.34 10.45 -21.05
N THR A 58 1.59 10.27 -20.60
CA THR A 58 2.29 11.18 -19.70
C THR A 58 3.77 11.32 -20.07
N GLY A 59 4.48 12.21 -19.39
CA GLY A 59 5.93 12.36 -19.55
C GLY A 59 6.72 11.37 -18.68
N GLU A 60 7.90 10.97 -19.15
CA GLU A 60 8.80 10.08 -18.41
C GLU A 60 9.11 10.60 -17.00
N ALA A 61 9.38 11.90 -16.86
CA ALA A 61 9.67 12.50 -15.55
C ALA A 61 8.55 12.27 -14.53
N PHE A 62 7.28 12.28 -14.96
CA PHE A 62 6.15 11.97 -14.09
C PHE A 62 6.14 10.50 -13.68
N VAL A 63 6.39 9.58 -14.61
CA VAL A 63 6.48 8.14 -14.33
C VAL A 63 7.59 7.85 -13.33
N ARG A 64 8.79 8.43 -13.54
CA ARG A 64 9.92 8.26 -12.62
C ARG A 64 9.63 8.88 -11.26
N GLY A 65 9.07 10.09 -11.23
CA GLY A 65 8.67 10.78 -10.00
C GLY A 65 7.65 9.98 -9.18
N LEU A 66 6.67 9.37 -9.86
CA LEU A 66 5.70 8.47 -9.23
C LEU A 66 6.39 7.24 -8.63
N GLY A 67 7.35 6.65 -9.34
CA GLY A 67 8.14 5.52 -8.82
C GLY A 67 8.93 5.86 -7.55
N VAL A 68 9.55 7.06 -7.49
CA VAL A 68 10.19 7.54 -6.25
C VAL A 68 9.16 7.68 -5.12
N ALA A 69 8.01 8.29 -5.40
CA ALA A 69 6.95 8.48 -4.41
C ALA A 69 6.45 7.14 -3.85
N GLU A 70 6.24 6.14 -4.71
CA GLU A 70 5.84 4.79 -4.31
C GLU A 70 6.85 4.14 -3.36
N ILE A 71 8.17 4.21 -3.67
CA ILE A 71 9.21 3.67 -2.80
C ILE A 71 9.26 4.41 -1.45
N VAL A 72 9.17 5.74 -1.46
CA VAL A 72 9.19 6.55 -0.23
C VAL A 72 8.02 6.18 0.67
N LEU A 73 6.80 6.11 0.10
CA LEU A 73 5.61 5.70 0.84
C LEU A 73 5.73 4.25 1.36
N ALA A 74 6.24 3.33 0.54
CA ALA A 74 6.48 1.95 0.95
C ALA A 74 7.44 1.82 2.13
N VAL A 75 8.53 2.58 2.13
CA VAL A 75 9.47 2.64 3.26
C VAL A 75 8.80 3.27 4.49
N MET A 76 7.99 4.32 4.30
CA MET A 76 7.28 4.97 5.40
C MET A 76 6.28 4.03 6.11
N VAL A 77 5.68 3.08 5.39
CA VAL A 77 4.83 2.03 5.98
C VAL A 77 5.60 1.17 7.01
N LEU A 78 6.92 1.04 6.88
CA LEU A 78 7.75 0.24 7.78
C LEU A 78 8.37 1.03 8.94
N THR A 79 8.18 2.35 9.00
CA THR A 79 8.77 3.22 10.03
C THR A 79 8.46 2.84 11.48
N PRO A 80 7.34 2.17 11.85
CA PRO A 80 7.13 1.72 13.22
C PRO A 80 8.13 0.65 13.69
N LEU A 81 8.87 -0.01 12.78
CA LEU A 81 9.98 -0.92 13.13
C LEU A 81 11.13 -0.19 13.82
N VAL A 82 11.32 1.10 13.52
CA VAL A 82 12.36 1.94 14.13
C VAL A 82 11.85 2.53 15.45
N SER A 83 10.63 3.09 15.43
CA SER A 83 10.00 3.65 16.62
C SER A 83 8.50 3.75 16.41
N TRP A 84 7.71 3.18 17.33
CA TRP A 84 6.25 3.34 17.27
C TRP A 84 5.82 4.81 17.43
N ARG A 85 6.45 5.55 18.36
CA ARG A 85 6.08 6.94 18.69
C ARG A 85 6.23 7.88 17.48
N PHE A 86 7.33 7.76 16.77
CA PHE A 86 7.64 8.63 15.62
C PHE A 86 7.23 8.03 14.29
N GLY A 87 7.26 6.70 14.15
CA GLY A 87 6.90 6.00 12.92
C GLY A 87 5.41 5.92 12.68
N ARG A 88 4.56 5.85 13.72
CA ARG A 88 3.10 5.75 13.52
C ARG A 88 2.51 6.90 12.67
N PRO A 89 2.84 8.18 12.91
CA PRO A 89 2.39 9.26 12.01
C PRO A 89 2.81 9.04 10.56
N LEU A 90 4.07 8.65 10.31
CA LEU A 90 4.60 8.41 8.96
C LEU A 90 3.89 7.21 8.29
N LEU A 91 3.67 6.12 9.02
CA LEU A 91 2.86 4.99 8.56
C LEU A 91 1.46 5.44 8.14
N LEU A 92 0.77 6.24 8.97
CA LEU A 92 -0.61 6.65 8.67
C LEU A 92 -0.65 7.58 7.45
N THR A 93 0.31 8.49 7.32
CA THR A 93 0.48 9.32 6.11
C THR A 93 0.72 8.44 4.89
N ALA A 94 1.61 7.46 5.00
CA ALA A 94 1.93 6.56 3.91
C ALA A 94 0.74 5.70 3.49
N ALA A 95 0.05 5.07 4.43
CA ALA A 95 -1.13 4.26 4.16
C ALA A 95 -2.26 5.08 3.52
N ALA A 96 -2.44 6.35 3.92
CA ALA A 96 -3.40 7.24 3.27
C ALA A 96 -2.98 7.61 1.83
N GLY A 97 -1.69 7.92 1.62
CA GLY A 97 -1.15 8.24 0.31
C GLY A 97 -1.22 7.05 -0.66
N LEU A 98 -0.85 5.86 -0.19
CA LEU A 98 -0.95 4.62 -0.96
C LEU A 98 -2.40 4.28 -1.28
N LEU A 99 -3.32 4.38 -0.32
CA LEU A 99 -4.74 4.11 -0.58
C LEU A 99 -5.31 5.04 -1.66
N ALA A 100 -4.92 6.33 -1.66
CA ALA A 100 -5.29 7.26 -2.71
C ALA A 100 -4.69 6.88 -4.06
N LEU A 101 -3.40 6.54 -4.09
CA LEU A 101 -2.69 6.12 -5.31
C LEU A 101 -3.29 4.84 -5.90
N GLU A 102 -3.52 3.81 -5.08
CA GLU A 102 -4.15 2.55 -5.49
C GLU A 102 -5.55 2.77 -6.05
N THR A 103 -6.33 3.68 -5.45
CA THR A 103 -7.68 4.00 -5.94
C THR A 103 -7.63 4.67 -7.31
N ILE A 104 -6.67 5.59 -7.52
CA ILE A 104 -6.45 6.24 -8.81
C ILE A 104 -5.96 5.22 -9.84
N ALA A 105 -4.97 4.39 -9.47
CA ALA A 105 -4.40 3.36 -10.33
C ALA A 105 -5.45 2.31 -10.72
N LEU A 106 -6.32 1.88 -9.79
CA LEU A 106 -7.47 1.04 -10.09
C LEU A 106 -8.35 1.68 -11.16
N GLY A 107 -8.68 2.97 -11.03
CA GLY A 107 -9.42 3.70 -12.05
C GLY A 107 -8.73 3.65 -13.41
N VAL A 108 -7.44 4.02 -13.46
CA VAL A 108 -6.63 4.02 -14.69
C VAL A 108 -6.63 2.64 -15.36
N HIS A 109 -6.35 1.57 -14.61
CA HIS A 109 -6.28 0.22 -15.17
C HIS A 109 -7.66 -0.33 -15.54
N ALA A 110 -8.71 -0.02 -14.77
CA ALA A 110 -10.06 -0.46 -15.07
C ALA A 110 -10.59 0.20 -16.35
N PHE A 111 -10.37 1.51 -16.54
CA PHE A 111 -10.72 2.20 -17.79
C PHE A 111 -9.86 1.77 -18.97
N GLY A 112 -8.61 1.37 -18.73
CA GLY A 112 -7.72 0.76 -19.71
C GLY A 112 -8.02 -0.72 -20.01
N LEU A 113 -9.05 -1.30 -19.37
CA LEU A 113 -9.41 -2.73 -19.47
C LEU A 113 -8.29 -3.70 -19.09
N ASP A 114 -7.34 -3.25 -18.26
CA ASP A 114 -6.28 -4.07 -17.70
C ASP A 114 -6.79 -4.77 -16.44
N LEU A 115 -7.33 -5.98 -16.63
CA LEU A 115 -7.89 -6.78 -15.53
C LEU A 115 -6.83 -7.17 -14.51
N GLY A 116 -5.60 -7.47 -14.93
CA GLY A 116 -4.54 -7.93 -14.05
C GLY A 116 -4.13 -6.85 -13.05
N LEU A 117 -3.83 -5.64 -13.56
CA LEU A 117 -3.45 -4.52 -12.70
C LEU A 117 -4.64 -3.94 -11.94
N SER A 118 -5.86 -4.05 -12.47
CA SER A 118 -7.08 -3.69 -11.73
C SER A 118 -7.27 -4.58 -10.50
N LEU A 119 -7.22 -5.91 -10.67
CA LEU A 119 -7.35 -6.86 -9.55
C LEU A 119 -6.21 -6.71 -8.53
N THR A 120 -5.00 -6.42 -9.01
CA THR A 120 -3.87 -6.11 -8.13
C THR A 120 -4.16 -4.90 -7.26
N ASN A 121 -4.69 -3.80 -7.82
CA ASN A 121 -5.04 -2.63 -7.02
C ASN A 121 -6.22 -2.89 -6.06
N VAL A 122 -7.24 -3.67 -6.47
CA VAL A 122 -8.31 -4.10 -5.54
C VAL A 122 -7.73 -4.86 -4.35
N PHE A 123 -6.80 -5.78 -4.61
CA PHE A 123 -6.12 -6.52 -3.56
C PHE A 123 -5.29 -5.61 -2.63
N LEU A 124 -4.51 -4.69 -3.20
CA LEU A 124 -3.72 -3.73 -2.43
C LEU A 124 -4.59 -2.82 -1.56
N ILE A 125 -5.70 -2.29 -2.09
CA ILE A 125 -6.69 -1.52 -1.33
C ILE A 125 -7.24 -2.33 -0.15
N ALA A 126 -7.56 -3.61 -0.39
CA ALA A 126 -8.12 -4.49 0.63
C ALA A 126 -7.17 -4.74 1.81
N ILE A 127 -5.85 -4.63 1.61
CA ILE A 127 -4.85 -4.75 2.69
C ILE A 127 -4.41 -3.39 3.25
N THR A 128 -4.38 -2.34 2.44
CA THR A 128 -3.98 -0.97 2.84
C THR A 128 -5.04 -0.30 3.70
N ALA A 129 -6.33 -0.44 3.36
CA ALA A 129 -7.42 0.19 4.13
C ALA A 129 -7.50 -0.30 5.60
N PRO A 130 -7.42 -1.61 5.91
CA PRO A 130 -7.33 -2.08 7.29
C PRO A 130 -6.09 -1.57 8.03
N VAL A 131 -4.93 -1.45 7.37
CA VAL A 131 -3.71 -0.89 7.97
C VAL A 131 -3.95 0.55 8.41
N LEU A 132 -4.45 1.41 7.51
CA LEU A 132 -4.76 2.80 7.84
C LEU A 132 -5.76 2.90 8.99
N TRP A 133 -6.85 2.15 8.92
CA TRP A 133 -7.96 2.27 9.86
C TRP A 133 -7.62 1.71 11.25
N LEU A 134 -7.01 0.53 11.31
CA LEU A 134 -6.79 -0.19 12.57
C LEU A 134 -5.51 0.24 13.29
N ARG A 135 -4.51 0.80 12.60
CA ARG A 135 -3.32 1.42 13.23
C ARG A 135 -3.59 2.83 13.75
N ARG A 136 -4.66 3.49 13.27
CA ARG A 136 -5.12 4.81 13.74
C ARG A 136 -5.88 4.74 15.06
N ARG A 137 -6.55 3.62 15.33
CA ARG A 137 -7.17 3.33 16.62
C ARG A 137 -6.09 3.11 17.69
#